data_AF-A0A7X8LF36-F1
#
_entry.id   AF-A0A7X8LF36-F1
#
_cell.length_a   1.000
_cell.length_b   1.000
_cell.length_c   1.000
_cell.angle_alpha   90.00
_cell.angle_beta   90.00
_cell.angle_gamma   90.00
#
_symmetry.space_group_name_H-M   'P 1'
#
loop_
_entity.id
_entity.type
_entity.pdbx_description
1 polymer ?
#
loop_
_entity_poly.entity_id
_entity_poly.type
_entity_poly.pdbx_seq_one_letter_code
_entity_poly.pdbx_strand_id
1 'polypeptide(L)' 'MTYRILLKSKVEENLLRKIQSKHRDDVEGINDLYESLILHKTCDSDIPSRIYYVAYTLALEKIEIIIVRLN' A
#
# COMPACT_ATOMS: atom_id res chain seq x y z
N MET A 1 11.26 13.22 -2.21
CA MET A 1 10.65 13.17 -0.86
C MET A 1 9.79 11.94 -0.80
N THR A 2 10.07 11.05 0.14
CA THR A 2 9.52 9.68 0.09
C THR A 2 8.42 9.52 1.11
N TYR A 3 7.36 8.83 0.73
CA TYR A 3 6.26 8.47 1.60
C TYR A 3 6.26 6.97 1.83
N ARG A 4 5.97 6.54 3.05
CA ARG A 4 5.95 5.13 3.47
C ARG A 4 4.60 4.76 4.06
N ILE A 5 4.07 3.58 3.71
CA ILE A 5 2.94 2.95 4.41
C ILE A 5 3.47 1.89 5.38
N LEU A 6 2.98 1.93 6.62
CA LEU A 6 3.16 0.87 7.62
C LEU A 6 1.79 0.31 8.01
N LEU A 7 1.70 -1.02 8.14
CA LEU A 7 0.50 -1.68 8.67
C LEU A 7 0.53 -1.64 10.20
N LYS A 8 -0.57 -1.22 10.85
CA LYS A 8 -0.64 -1.19 12.32
C LYS A 8 -0.73 -2.58 12.96
N SER A 9 -1.29 -3.54 12.23
CA SER A 9 -1.51 -4.89 12.69
C SER A 9 -1.19 -5.90 11.58
N LYS A 10 -1.11 -7.18 11.94
CA LYS A 10 -0.91 -8.24 10.96
C LYS A 10 -2.14 -8.33 10.05
N VAL A 11 -1.92 -8.12 8.76
CA VAL A 11 -2.93 -8.33 7.73
C VAL A 11 -2.66 -9.66 7.03
N GLU A 12 -3.72 -10.42 6.76
CA GLU A 12 -3.62 -11.66 6.01
C GLU A 12 -3.13 -11.39 4.58
N GLU A 13 -2.14 -12.16 4.14
CA GLU A 13 -1.57 -12.01 2.80
C GLU A 13 -2.62 -12.20 1.69
N ASN A 14 -3.52 -13.16 1.86
CA ASN A 14 -4.59 -13.42 0.89
C ASN A 14 -5.49 -12.19 0.69
N LEU A 15 -5.76 -11.44 1.76
CA LEU A 15 -6.52 -10.19 1.67
C LEU A 15 -5.74 -9.15 0.86
N LEU A 16 -4.45 -8.95 1.17
CA LEU A 16 -3.60 -8.00 0.42
C LEU A 16 -3.49 -8.37 -1.07
N ARG A 17 -3.32 -9.66 -1.40
CA ARG A 17 -3.30 -10.15 -2.79
C ARG A 17 -4.63 -9.94 -3.50
N LYS A 18 -5.75 -10.06 -2.80
CA LYS A 18 -7.08 -9.77 -3.36
C LYS A 18 -7.22 -8.29 -3.70
N ILE A 19 -6.78 -7.39 -2.81
CA ILE A 19 -6.81 -5.94 -3.05
C ILE A 19 -5.88 -5.58 -4.21
N GLN A 20 -4.65 -6.11 -4.22
CA GLN A 20 -3.70 -5.95 -5.32
C GLN A 20 -4.31 -6.38 -6.66
N SER A 21 -4.86 -7.59 -6.76
CA SER A 21 -5.47 -8.09 -8.00
C SER A 21 -6.59 -7.17 -8.52
N LYS A 22 -7.36 -6.57 -7.61
CA LYS A 22 -8.45 -5.64 -7.95
C LYS A 22 -7.96 -4.29 -8.48
N HIS A 23 -6.79 -3.83 -8.04
CA HIS A 23 -6.34 -2.45 -8.23
C HIS A 23 -5.01 -2.29 -8.96
N ARG A 24 -4.32 -3.39 -9.28
CA ARG A 24 -2.96 -3.40 -9.86
C ARG A 24 -2.84 -2.64 -11.18
N ASP A 25 -3.93 -2.56 -11.93
CA ASP A 25 -3.99 -1.96 -13.27
C ASP A 25 -4.64 -0.55 -13.25
N ASP A 26 -5.11 -0.08 -12.09
CA ASP A 26 -5.83 1.21 -11.97
C ASP A 26 -4.88 2.41 -12.07
N VAL A 27 -3.67 2.27 -11.53
CA VAL A 27 -2.62 3.31 -11.54
C VAL A 27 -1.27 2.63 -11.74
N GLU A 28 -0.45 3.19 -12.64
CA GLU A 28 0.89 2.69 -12.90
C GLU A 28 1.73 2.60 -11.61
N GLY A 29 2.42 1.48 -11.40
CA GLY A 29 3.29 1.25 -10.24
C GLY A 29 2.59 0.81 -8.95
N ILE A 30 1.24 0.70 -8.92
CA ILE A 30 0.52 0.18 -7.74
C ILE A 30 0.81 -1.29 -7.48
N ASN A 31 0.96 -2.08 -8.55
CA ASN A 31 1.30 -3.50 -8.41
C ASN A 31 2.59 -3.70 -7.58
N ASP A 32 3.64 -2.94 -7.89
CA ASP A 32 4.95 -3.07 -7.23
C ASP A 32 4.91 -2.61 -5.77
N LEU A 33 4.07 -1.61 -5.47
CA LEU A 33 3.84 -1.17 -4.10
C LEU A 33 3.10 -2.24 -3.28
N TYR A 34 2.13 -2.93 -3.87
CA TYR A 34 1.45 -4.04 -3.20
C TYR A 34 2.35 -5.25 -3.01
N GLU A 35 3.19 -5.61 -4.00
CA GLU A 35 4.20 -6.67 -3.82
C GLU A 35 5.15 -6.33 -2.66
N SER A 36 5.65 -5.09 -2.61
CA SER A 36 6.49 -4.61 -1.51
C SER A 36 5.77 -4.69 -0.16
N LEU A 37 4.51 -4.25 -0.10
CA LEU A 37 3.70 -4.31 1.11
C LEU A 37 3.45 -5.75 1.57
N ILE A 38 3.24 -6.69 0.65
CA ILE A 38 3.02 -8.09 0.97
C ILE A 38 4.30 -8.72 1.53
N LEU A 39 5.43 -8.53 0.85
CA LEU A 39 6.72 -9.13 1.19
C LEU A 39 7.35 -8.51 2.43
N HIS A 40 7.30 -7.19 2.55
CA HIS A 40 8.05 -6.43 3.56
C HIS A 40 7.17 -5.79 4.63
N LYS A 41 5.84 -5.88 4.52
CA LYS A 41 4.86 -5.22 5.41
C LYS A 41 4.98 -3.69 5.41
N THR A 42 5.61 -3.15 4.38
CA THR A 42 5.78 -1.72 4.11
C THR A 42 5.94 -1.50 2.62
N CYS A 43 5.59 -0.30 2.14
CA CYS A 43 5.93 0.14 0.80
C CYS A 43 6.25 1.63 0.78
N ASP A 44 7.08 2.04 -0.19
CA ASP A 44 7.59 3.40 -0.32
C ASP A 44 7.34 3.95 -1.72
N SER A 45 6.99 5.23 -1.83
CA SER A 45 7.04 5.95 -3.11
C SER A 45 7.40 7.41 -2.91
N ASP A 46 8.15 7.94 -3.87
CA ASP A 46 8.41 9.37 -4.04
C ASP A 46 7.26 10.10 -4.76
N ILE A 47 6.29 9.35 -5.31
CA ILE A 47 5.09 9.87 -5.96
C ILE A 47 3.93 9.84 -4.96
N PRO A 48 3.46 11.00 -4.44
CA PRO A 48 2.45 11.04 -3.39
C PRO A 48 1.14 10.35 -3.78
N SER A 49 0.68 10.53 -5.03
CA SER A 49 -0.59 9.94 -5.51
C SER A 49 -0.60 8.41 -5.41
N ARG A 50 0.55 7.75 -5.62
CA ARG A 50 0.65 6.29 -5.53
C ARG A 50 0.51 5.81 -4.08
N ILE A 51 1.21 6.45 -3.13
CA ILE A 51 1.04 6.10 -1.70
C ILE A 51 -0.38 6.38 -1.22
N TYR A 52 -0.95 7.53 -1.55
CA TYR A 52 -2.32 7.83 -1.12
C TYR A 52 -3.36 6.91 -1.76
N TYR A 53 -3.12 6.41 -2.97
CA TYR A 53 -3.98 5.42 -3.60
C TYR A 53 -3.91 4.05 -2.90
N VAL A 54 -2.72 3.57 -2.55
CA VAL A 54 -2.57 2.36 -1.72
C VAL A 54 -3.24 2.56 -0.35
N ALA A 55 -3.05 3.71 0.28
CA ALA A 55 -3.69 4.04 1.54
C ALA A 55 -5.22 4.01 1.46
N TYR A 56 -5.78 4.60 0.41
CA TYR A 56 -7.22 4.60 0.13
C TYR A 56 -7.76 3.17 -0.02
N THR A 57 -7.11 2.34 -0.84
CA THR A 57 -7.56 0.97 -1.12
C THR A 57 -7.47 0.06 0.11
N LEU A 58 -6.48 0.23 0.98
CA LEU A 58 -6.40 -0.44 2.27
C LEU A 58 -7.51 0.02 3.23
N ALA A 59 -7.80 1.33 3.25
CA ALA A 59 -8.84 1.89 4.11
C ALA A 59 -10.26 1.42 3.74
N LEU A 60 -10.54 1.14 2.46
CA LEU A 60 -11.82 0.55 2.02
C LEU A 60 -12.08 -0.81 2.68
N GLU A 61 -11.03 -1.58 2.93
CA GLU A 61 -11.09 -2.88 3.60
C GLU A 61 -10.92 -2.76 5.13
N LYS A 62 -11.02 -1.53 5.67
CA LYS A 62 -10.87 -1.20 7.10
C LYS A 62 -9.52 -1.59 7.69
N ILE A 63 -8.47 -1.64 6.87
CA ILE A 63 -7.11 -1.90 7.33
C ILE A 63 -6.52 -0.61 7.89
N GLU A 64 -6.10 -0.65 9.15
CA GLU A 64 -5.44 0.50 9.77
C GLU A 64 -3.97 0.62 9.34
N ILE A 65 -3.60 1.83 8.92
CA ILE A 65 -2.27 2.15 8.41
C ILE A 65 -1.71 3.40 9.07
N ILE A 66 -0.39 3.57 8.94
CA ILE A 66 0.34 4.79 9.26
C ILE A 66 1.05 5.24 7.97
N ILE A 67 0.95 6.52 7.64
CA ILE A 67 1.70 7.13 6.54
C ILE A 67 2.81 7.99 7.14
N VAL A 68 4.05 7.73 6.74
CA VAL A 68 5.23 8.47 7.19
C VAL A 68 5.81 9.24 6.01
N ARG A 69 6.18 10.50 6.25
CA ARG A 69 6.94 11.33 5.30
C ARG A 69 8.41 11.29 5.70
N LEU A 70 9.25 10.78 4.81
CA LEU A 70 10.69 10.67 4.97
C LEU A 70 11.36 11.85 4.25
N ASN A 71 12.26 12.53 4.95
CA ASN A 71 13.06 13.63 4.41
C ASN A 71 14.24 13.11 3.59
#